data_AF-A0A2N3A8L6-F1
#
_entry.id   AF-A0A2N3A8L6-F1
#
_cell.length_a   1.000
_cell.length_b   1.000
_cell.length_c   1.000
_cell.angle_alpha   90.00
_cell.angle_beta   90.00
_cell.angle_gamma   90.00
#
_symmetry.space_group_name_H-M   'P 1'
#
loop_
_entity.id
_entity.type
_entity.pdbx_description
1 polymer ?
#
loop_
_entity_poly.entity_id
_entity_poly.type
_entity_poly.pdbx_seq_one_letter_code
_entity_poly.pdbx_strand_id
1 'polypeptide(L)'
;MDKNSIVFLVLAALAGAALLFRRWYLRFPRSYIVSEQISGDKSLTVTEHNPRFETATIELSVKNLTAFSFMPETAVEFIDTKGEFTRFSLEALEITDVSNTISEDLKHFKCTFEKRDLMRGIRNREIKLNSFRFVALSGQKALIKSHVIAFSTKYMLFRPDSGKYN
;
A
#
# COMPACT_ATOMS: atom_id res chain seq x y z
N MET A 1 -27.21 -42.47 -24.48
CA MET A 1 -27.07 -41.09 -23.95
C MET A 1 -27.13 -40.17 -25.16
N ASP A 2 -28.13 -39.30 -25.21
CA ASP A 2 -28.44 -38.57 -26.44
C ASP A 2 -27.40 -37.47 -26.67
N LYS A 3 -27.18 -37.10 -27.95
CA LYS A 3 -26.21 -36.04 -28.31
C LYS A 3 -26.48 -34.73 -27.54
N ASN A 4 -27.75 -34.42 -27.31
CA ASN A 4 -28.18 -33.26 -26.53
C ASN A 4 -27.76 -33.36 -25.05
N SER A 5 -27.81 -34.56 -24.46
CA SER A 5 -27.35 -34.80 -23.09
C SER A 5 -25.83 -34.65 -22.96
N ILE A 6 -25.07 -35.08 -23.98
CA ILE A 6 -23.61 -34.91 -24.03
C ILE A 6 -23.25 -33.42 -24.13
N VAL A 7 -23.90 -32.68 -25.03
CA VAL A 7 -23.68 -31.23 -25.19
C VAL A 7 -24.01 -30.48 -23.89
N PHE A 8 -25.12 -30.82 -23.23
CA PHE A 8 -25.49 -30.20 -21.97
C PHE A 8 -24.47 -30.46 -20.86
N LEU A 9 -23.98 -31.71 -20.74
CA LEU A 9 -22.93 -32.07 -19.79
C LEU A 9 -21.64 -31.28 -20.02
N VAL A 10 -21.23 -31.11 -21.28
CA VAL A 10 -20.03 -30.33 -21.64
C VAL A 10 -20.21 -28.86 -21.28
N LEU A 11 -21.38 -28.27 -21.58
CA LEU A 11 -21.66 -26.87 -21.23
C LEU A 11 -21.70 -26.65 -19.72
N ALA A 12 -22.31 -27.56 -18.97
CA ALA A 12 -22.34 -27.51 -17.50
C ALA A 12 -20.92 -27.62 -16.91
N ALA A 13 -20.07 -28.50 -17.46
CA ALA A 13 -18.68 -28.62 -17.05
C ALA A 13 -17.87 -27.35 -17.34
N LEU A 14 -18.04 -26.74 -18.52
CA LEU A 14 -17.39 -25.48 -18.88
C LEU A 14 -17.83 -24.32 -17.99
N ALA A 15 -19.12 -24.21 -17.69
CA ALA A 15 -19.65 -23.20 -16.78
C ALA A 15 -19.09 -23.39 -15.36
N GLY A 16 -19.05 -24.63 -14.86
CA GLY A 16 -18.45 -24.96 -13.58
C GLY A 16 -16.96 -24.60 -13.52
N ALA A 17 -16.18 -24.95 -14.55
CA ALA A 17 -14.77 -24.61 -14.67
C ALA A 17 -14.55 -23.08 -14.70
N ALA A 18 -15.38 -22.34 -15.45
CA ALA A 18 -15.30 -20.88 -15.50
C ALA A 18 -15.59 -20.22 -14.14
N LEU A 19 -16.55 -20.74 -13.36
CA LEU A 19 -16.85 -20.24 -12.02
C LEU A 19 -15.71 -20.52 -11.04
N LEU A 20 -15.13 -21.72 -11.07
CA LEU A 20 -13.97 -22.08 -10.26
C LEU A 20 -12.75 -21.24 -10.61
N PHE A 21 -12.46 -21.07 -11.92
CA PHE A 21 -11.39 -20.22 -12.39
C PHE A 21 -11.59 -18.77 -11.97
N ARG A 22 -12.81 -18.21 -12.10
CA ARG A 22 -13.12 -16.85 -11.66
C ARG A 22 -12.88 -16.69 -10.16
N ARG A 23 -13.33 -17.64 -9.33
CA ARG A 23 -13.09 -17.62 -7.88
C ARG A 23 -11.61 -17.71 -7.53
N TRP A 24 -10.87 -18.58 -8.21
CA TRP A 24 -9.42 -18.72 -8.05
C TRP A 24 -8.68 -17.43 -8.45
N TYR A 25 -9.00 -16.88 -9.63
CA TYR A 25 -8.41 -15.64 -10.16
C TYR A 25 -8.67 -14.43 -9.26
N LEU A 26 -9.88 -14.32 -8.68
CA LEU A 26 -10.23 -13.24 -7.75
C LEU A 26 -9.56 -13.37 -6.37
N ARG A 27 -9.07 -14.56 -6.02
CA ARG A 27 -8.34 -14.80 -4.76
C ARG A 27 -6.84 -14.48 -4.85
N PHE A 28 -6.30 -14.25 -6.04
CA PHE A 28 -4.88 -13.90 -6.14
C PHE A 28 -4.61 -12.55 -5.49
N PRO A 29 -3.60 -12.48 -4.60
CA PRO A 29 -3.22 -11.22 -4.04
C PRO A 29 -2.71 -10.30 -5.15
N ARG A 30 -3.23 -9.07 -5.19
CA ARG A 30 -2.81 -8.07 -6.17
C ARG A 30 -2.00 -7.01 -5.48
N SER A 31 -0.76 -6.81 -5.92
CA SER A 31 0.13 -5.79 -5.40
C SER A 31 0.25 -4.67 -6.42
N TYR A 32 0.10 -3.43 -5.98
CA TYR A 32 0.20 -2.25 -6.83
C TYR A 32 1.23 -1.29 -6.25
N ILE A 33 2.24 -0.93 -7.04
CA ILE A 33 3.19 0.12 -6.67
C ILE A 33 2.48 1.46 -6.84
N VAL A 34 2.23 2.13 -5.72
CA VAL A 34 1.54 3.43 -5.67
C VAL A 34 2.52 4.57 -5.94
N SER A 35 3.71 4.47 -5.36
CA SER A 35 4.79 5.45 -5.51
C SER A 35 6.13 4.76 -5.44
N GLU A 36 7.04 5.16 -6.30
CA GLU A 36 8.45 4.85 -6.21
C GLU A 36 9.23 6.16 -6.31
N GLN A 37 9.90 6.55 -5.24
CA GLN A 37 10.74 7.75 -5.20
C GLN A 37 12.19 7.32 -5.03
N ILE A 38 13.08 7.92 -5.81
CA ILE A 38 14.53 7.76 -5.70
C ILE A 38 15.12 9.13 -5.35
N SER A 39 16.03 9.17 -4.40
CA SER A 39 16.76 10.38 -4.00
C SER A 39 18.17 10.01 -3.56
N GLY A 40 19.15 10.31 -4.42
CA GLY A 40 20.54 9.95 -4.19
C GLY A 40 20.72 8.43 -4.13
N ASP A 41 21.25 7.94 -3.00
CA ASP A 41 21.51 6.52 -2.75
C ASP A 41 20.31 5.75 -2.20
N LYS A 42 19.16 6.41 -2.03
CA LYS A 42 17.97 5.85 -1.38
C LYS A 42 16.80 5.75 -2.32
N SER A 43 15.98 4.72 -2.13
CA SER A 43 14.66 4.62 -2.73
C SER A 43 13.59 4.28 -1.69
N LEU A 44 12.38 4.81 -1.90
CA LEU A 44 11.19 4.50 -1.13
C LEU A 44 10.08 4.09 -2.08
N THR A 45 9.68 2.83 -1.96
CA THR A 45 8.56 2.24 -2.69
C THR A 45 7.39 2.06 -1.73
N VAL A 46 6.22 2.55 -2.13
CA VAL A 46 4.95 2.35 -1.43
C VAL A 46 4.14 1.39 -2.27
N THR A 47 3.83 0.22 -1.71
CA THR A 47 3.04 -0.82 -2.37
C THR A 47 1.75 -1.03 -1.60
N GLU A 48 0.62 -1.04 -2.31
CA GLU A 48 -0.67 -1.45 -1.76
C GLU A 48 -0.97 -2.88 -2.18
N HIS A 49 -1.11 -3.78 -1.21
CA HIS A 49 -1.52 -5.15 -1.43
C HIS A 49 -3.03 -5.27 -1.22
N ASN A 50 -3.70 -6.00 -2.11
CA ASN A 50 -5.13 -6.27 -2.05
C ASN A 50 -5.99 -5.02 -1.90
N PRO A 51 -5.79 -3.95 -2.71
CA PRO A 51 -6.35 -2.61 -2.46
C PRO A 51 -7.87 -2.56 -2.33
N ARG A 52 -8.58 -3.52 -2.91
CA ARG A 52 -10.04 -3.62 -2.93
C ARG A 52 -10.63 -4.49 -1.81
N PHE A 53 -9.80 -5.11 -0.98
CA PHE A 53 -10.23 -5.98 0.11
C PHE A 53 -10.06 -5.29 1.47
N GLU A 54 -10.81 -5.74 2.47
CA GLU A 54 -10.69 -5.23 3.85
C GLU A 54 -9.32 -5.54 4.47
N THR A 55 -8.68 -6.62 4.01
CA THR A 55 -7.33 -7.06 4.40
C THR A 55 -6.23 -6.36 3.61
N ALA A 56 -6.53 -5.19 3.01
CA ALA A 56 -5.54 -4.41 2.30
C ALA A 56 -4.40 -4.00 3.24
N THR A 57 -3.17 -4.27 2.83
CA THR A 57 -1.97 -3.85 3.55
C THR A 57 -1.19 -2.83 2.74
N ILE A 58 -0.50 -1.95 3.45
CA ILE A 58 0.44 -0.98 2.89
C ILE A 58 1.82 -1.45 3.28
N GLU A 59 2.69 -1.58 2.27
CA GLU A 59 4.10 -1.89 2.44
C GLU A 59 4.92 -0.66 2.05
N LEU A 60 5.77 -0.23 2.97
CA LEU A 60 6.80 0.79 2.77
C LEU A 60 8.15 0.09 2.69
N SER A 61 8.76 0.10 1.50
CA SER A 61 10.06 -0.50 1.25
C SER A 61 11.09 0.60 1.03
N VAL A 62 12.03 0.74 1.96
CA VAL A 62 13.16 1.67 1.88
C VAL A 62 14.40 0.89 1.49
N LYS A 63 15.02 1.22 0.37
CA LYS A 63 16.34 0.70 0.00
C LYS A 63 17.38 1.79 0.10
N ASN A 64 18.59 1.40 0.48
CA ASN A 64 19.76 2.25 0.48
C ASN A 64 20.93 1.49 -0.14
N LEU A 65 21.71 2.14 -1.01
CA LEU A 65 22.92 1.52 -1.60
C LEU A 65 23.97 1.21 -0.52
N THR A 66 24.02 2.07 0.51
CA THR A 66 24.84 1.90 1.71
C THR A 66 24.00 1.29 2.83
N ALA A 67 24.64 0.49 3.70
CA ALA A 67 23.97 -0.08 4.86
C ALA A 67 23.42 1.05 5.76
N PHE A 68 22.20 0.87 6.28
CA PHE A 68 21.63 1.79 7.25
C PHE A 68 22.47 1.80 8.52
N SER A 69 22.82 2.99 9.01
CA SER A 69 23.56 3.13 10.27
C SER A 69 22.69 2.94 11.52
N PHE A 70 21.36 3.02 11.36
CA PHE A 70 20.35 2.87 12.41
C PHE A 70 19.09 2.30 11.76
N MET A 71 18.21 1.70 12.57
CA MET A 71 16.93 1.20 12.08
C MET A 71 16.08 2.37 11.58
N PRO A 72 15.65 2.38 10.31
CA PRO A 72 14.77 3.42 9.81
C PRO A 72 13.42 3.37 10.51
N GLU A 73 12.86 4.54 10.80
CA GLU A 73 11.49 4.68 11.26
C GLU A 73 10.60 5.13 10.10
N THR A 74 9.29 4.91 10.20
CA THR A 74 8.33 5.39 9.20
C THR A 74 7.26 6.26 9.84
N ALA A 75 6.84 7.26 9.08
CA ALA A 75 5.85 8.24 9.49
C ALA A 75 4.97 8.64 8.30
N VAL A 76 3.85 9.29 8.62
CA VAL A 76 2.93 9.88 7.63
C VAL A 76 2.93 11.39 7.82
N GLU A 77 3.13 12.13 6.73
CA GLU A 77 2.92 13.58 6.69
C GLU A 77 1.60 13.85 5.95
N PHE A 78 0.59 14.34 6.66
CA PHE A 78 -0.65 14.85 6.05
C PHE A 78 -0.42 16.27 5.56
N ILE A 79 -0.83 16.56 4.34
CA ILE A 79 -0.59 17.81 3.64
C ILE A 79 -1.93 18.51 3.46
N ASP A 80 -2.02 19.74 3.93
CA ASP A 80 -3.21 20.57 3.80
C ASP A 80 -3.31 21.23 2.41
N THR A 81 -4.38 21.98 2.17
CA THR A 81 -4.57 22.70 0.89
C THR A 81 -3.59 23.84 0.66
N LYS A 82 -2.91 24.32 1.72
CA LYS A 82 -1.91 25.40 1.66
C LYS A 82 -0.49 24.85 1.49
N GLY A 83 -0.31 23.53 1.52
CA GLY A 83 0.98 22.85 1.44
C GLY A 83 1.69 22.71 2.79
N GLU A 84 1.06 23.12 3.89
CA GLU A 84 1.54 22.85 5.25
C GLU A 84 1.35 21.36 5.56
N PHE A 85 2.27 20.79 6.35
CA PHE A 85 2.18 19.38 6.71
C PHE A 85 2.24 19.14 8.21
N THR A 86 1.47 18.15 8.66
CA THR A 86 1.52 17.61 10.02
C THR A 86 2.02 16.18 9.97
N ARG A 87 3.08 15.90 10.73
CA ARG A 87 3.71 14.58 10.78
C ARG A 87 3.19 13.78 11.97
N PHE A 88 2.84 12.52 11.72
CA PHE A 88 2.52 11.53 12.75
C PHE A 88 3.38 10.29 12.54
N SER A 89 3.92 9.73 13.63
CA SER A 89 4.45 8.36 13.59
C SER A 89 3.32 7.36 13.36
N LEU A 90 3.64 6.17 12.86
CA LEU A 90 2.62 5.12 12.72
C LEU A 90 1.98 4.75 14.08
N GLU A 91 2.79 4.73 15.14
CA GLU A 91 2.32 4.52 16.51
C GLU A 91 1.34 5.60 16.97
N ALA A 92 1.61 6.87 16.67
CA ALA A 92 0.70 7.96 17.00
C ALA A 92 -0.64 7.84 16.25
N LEU A 93 -0.68 7.17 15.10
CA LEU A 93 -1.92 6.88 14.38
C LEU A 93 -2.64 5.63 14.92
N GLU A 94 -2.20 5.08 16.04
CA GLU A 94 -2.76 3.86 16.66
C GLU A 94 -2.72 2.66 15.68
N ILE A 95 -1.73 2.64 14.78
CA ILE A 95 -1.55 1.54 13.85
C ILE A 95 -0.95 0.37 14.62
N THR A 96 -1.76 -0.66 14.79
CA THR A 96 -1.39 -1.90 15.47
C THR A 96 -0.73 -2.87 14.50
N ASP A 97 0.03 -3.84 15.03
CA ASP A 97 0.64 -4.92 14.25
C ASP A 97 1.55 -4.48 13.09
N VAL A 98 2.32 -3.42 13.30
CA VAL A 98 3.34 -2.97 12.33
C VAL A 98 4.47 -4.01 12.25
N SER A 99 4.60 -4.66 11.10
CA SER A 99 5.67 -5.61 10.83
C SER A 99 6.85 -4.89 10.19
N ASN A 100 7.97 -4.82 10.92
CA ASN A 100 9.22 -4.23 10.45
C ASN A 100 10.27 -5.33 10.25
N THR A 101 10.80 -5.41 9.03
CA THR A 101 11.88 -6.34 8.68
C THR A 101 13.02 -5.58 8.03
N ILE A 102 14.25 -5.88 8.43
CA ILE A 102 15.46 -5.37 7.79
C ILE A 102 16.26 -6.55 7.22
N SER A 103 16.83 -6.38 6.03
CA SER A 103 17.70 -7.37 5.41
C SER A 103 19.01 -7.52 6.17
N GLU A 104 19.67 -8.67 6.02
CA GLU A 104 20.95 -8.97 6.68
C GLU A 104 22.07 -8.01 6.28
N ASP A 105 22.07 -7.54 5.02
CA ASP A 105 23.02 -6.54 4.53
C ASP A 105 22.70 -5.11 5.02
N LEU A 106 21.62 -4.95 5.78
CA LEU A 106 21.10 -3.68 6.30
C LEU A 106 20.84 -2.65 5.20
N LYS A 107 20.62 -3.06 3.95
CA LYS A 107 20.36 -2.15 2.82
C LYS A 107 18.88 -2.03 2.50
N HIS A 108 18.06 -2.94 2.98
CA HIS A 108 16.62 -2.98 2.68
C HIS A 108 15.83 -3.05 3.98
N PHE A 109 15.01 -2.03 4.21
CA PHE A 109 14.05 -1.98 5.29
C PHE A 109 12.64 -2.06 4.71
N LYS A 110 11.78 -2.85 5.34
CA LYS A 110 10.38 -3.01 4.95
C LYS A 110 9.50 -2.87 6.18
N CYS A 111 8.49 -2.01 6.08
CA CYS A 111 7.45 -1.79 7.08
C CYS A 111 6.10 -2.12 6.44
N THR A 112 5.34 -3.03 7.06
CA THR A 112 4.03 -3.45 6.57
C THR A 112 2.99 -3.27 7.65
N PHE A 113 1.85 -2.67 7.31
CA PHE A 113 0.72 -2.49 8.22
C PHE A 113 -0.62 -2.53 7.47
N GLU A 114 -1.72 -2.66 8.19
CA GLU A 114 -3.04 -2.71 7.58
C GLU A 114 -3.57 -1.32 7.23
N LYS A 115 -4.12 -1.18 6.02
CA LYS A 115 -4.72 0.09 5.56
C LYS A 115 -5.86 0.55 6.46
N ARG A 116 -6.61 -0.40 7.03
CA ARG A 116 -7.75 -0.08 7.90
C ARG A 116 -7.34 0.70 9.15
N ASP A 117 -6.15 0.42 9.68
CA ASP A 117 -5.66 1.09 10.88
C ASP A 117 -5.24 2.52 10.59
N LEU A 118 -4.57 2.75 9.45
CA LEU A 118 -4.31 4.11 8.96
C LEU A 118 -5.61 4.89 8.77
N MET A 119 -6.63 4.28 8.16
CA MET A 119 -7.95 4.92 7.99
C MET A 119 -8.64 5.21 9.33
N ARG A 120 -8.49 4.34 10.33
CA ARG A 120 -9.01 4.54 11.68
C ARG A 120 -8.28 5.71 12.37
N GLY A 121 -6.95 5.73 12.35
CA GLY A 121 -6.16 6.81 12.94
C GLY A 121 -6.48 8.18 12.35
N ILE A 122 -6.72 8.24 11.04
CA ILE A 122 -7.18 9.45 10.35
C ILE A 122 -8.55 9.91 10.85
N ARG A 123 -9.51 8.99 10.95
CA ARG A 123 -10.89 9.29 11.40
C ARG A 123 -10.93 9.72 12.86
N ASN A 124 -10.25 9.00 13.74
CA ASN A 124 -10.23 9.26 15.19
C ASN A 124 -9.65 10.65 15.53
N ARG A 125 -8.72 11.14 14.70
CA ARG A 125 -8.05 12.43 14.90
C ARG A 125 -8.67 13.58 14.09
N GLU A 126 -9.80 13.34 13.43
CA GLU A 126 -10.48 14.32 12.57
C GLU A 126 -9.56 14.97 11.51
N ILE A 127 -8.57 14.21 11.03
CA ILE A 127 -7.60 14.72 10.06
C ILE A 127 -8.32 14.91 8.72
N LYS A 128 -8.28 16.12 8.18
CA LYS A 128 -8.82 16.41 6.84
C LYS A 128 -8.06 15.60 5.79
N LEU A 129 -8.76 14.66 5.18
CA LEU A 129 -8.26 13.72 4.18
C LEU A 129 -8.08 14.42 2.83
N ASN A 130 -7.01 15.20 2.69
CA ASN A 130 -6.65 15.84 1.42
C ASN A 130 -5.61 15.01 0.67
N SER A 131 -4.37 15.10 1.09
CA SER A 131 -3.25 14.37 0.53
C SER A 131 -2.23 14.12 1.64
N PHE A 132 -1.40 13.11 1.47
CA PHE A 132 -0.39 12.74 2.44
C PHE A 132 0.79 12.09 1.73
N ARG A 133 1.89 11.91 2.46
CA ARG A 133 3.04 11.15 1.97
C ARG A 133 3.65 10.33 3.09
N PHE A 134 4.24 9.21 2.73
CA PHE A 134 5.03 8.43 3.65
C PHE A 134 6.45 8.97 3.72
N VAL A 135 7.03 8.92 4.89
CA VAL A 135 8.39 9.40 5.14
C VAL A 135 9.16 8.33 5.88
N ALA A 136 10.32 7.97 5.37
CA ALA A 136 11.31 7.21 6.11
C ALA A 136 12.21 8.19 6.87
N LEU A 137 12.45 7.91 8.14
CA LEU A 137 13.13 8.78 9.08
C LEU A 137 14.44 8.14 9.59
N SER A 138 15.35 9.02 9.95
CA SER A 138 16.63 8.78 10.60
C SER A 138 16.65 9.59 11.89
N GLY A 139 16.10 9.04 12.97
CA GLY A 139 15.71 9.85 14.12
C GLY A 139 14.71 10.93 13.69
N GLN A 140 14.98 12.21 13.97
CA GLN A 140 14.06 13.30 13.59
C GLN A 140 14.18 13.78 12.14
N LYS A 141 15.23 13.38 11.41
CA LYS A 141 15.50 13.85 10.05
C LYS A 141 14.86 12.93 9.01
N ALA A 142 14.24 13.52 7.99
CA ALA A 142 13.71 12.76 6.85
C ALA A 142 14.86 12.19 6.01
N LEU A 143 14.88 10.86 5.87
CA LEU A 143 15.84 10.13 5.06
C LEU A 143 15.41 10.13 3.58
N ILE A 144 14.14 9.82 3.33
CA ILE A 144 13.50 9.91 2.02
C ILE A 144 11.98 10.04 2.20
N LYS A 145 11.31 10.68 1.24
CA LYS A 145 9.86 10.89 1.24
C LYS A 145 9.25 10.27 -0.02
N SER A 146 8.05 9.72 0.09
CA SER A 146 7.30 9.29 -1.10
C SER A 146 6.77 10.51 -1.86
N HIS A 147 6.23 10.26 -3.06
CA HIS A 147 5.34 11.22 -3.69
C HIS A 147 4.15 11.54 -2.77
N VAL A 148 3.45 12.64 -3.09
CA VAL A 148 2.14 12.93 -2.53
C VAL A 148 1.15 11.87 -3.03
N ILE A 149 0.32 11.36 -2.12
CA ILE A 149 -0.64 10.28 -2.32
C ILE A 149 -1.98 10.76 -1.75
N ALA A 150 -3.08 10.27 -2.32
CA ALA A 150 -4.43 10.47 -1.83
C ALA A 150 -5.21 9.14 -1.85
N PHE A 151 -6.35 9.12 -1.16
CA PHE A 151 -7.32 8.03 -1.26
C PHE A 151 -8.37 8.34 -2.33
N SER A 152 -8.60 7.40 -3.23
CA SER A 152 -9.70 7.47 -4.19
C SER A 152 -11.05 7.29 -3.49
N THR A 153 -12.15 7.52 -4.21
CA THR A 153 -13.53 7.26 -3.73
C THR A 153 -13.75 5.80 -3.32
N LYS A 154 -12.92 4.86 -3.83
CA LYS A 154 -12.93 3.44 -3.46
C LYS A 154 -11.86 3.09 -2.42
N TYR A 155 -11.30 4.09 -1.73
CA TYR A 155 -10.25 3.95 -0.72
C TYR A 155 -8.97 3.26 -1.23
N MET A 156 -8.70 3.27 -2.53
CA MET A 156 -7.41 2.84 -3.09
C MET A 156 -6.44 4.01 -3.07
N LEU A 157 -5.16 3.74 -2.82
CA LEU A 157 -4.11 4.75 -2.84
C LEU A 157 -3.76 5.13 -4.29
N PHE A 158 -3.57 6.42 -4.55
CA PHE A 158 -3.14 6.90 -5.86
C PHE A 158 -2.32 8.19 -5.77
N ARG A 159 -1.54 8.51 -6.81
CA ARG A 159 -0.79 9.77 -6.93
C ARG A 159 -1.65 10.82 -7.67
N PRO A 160 -2.08 11.92 -7.03
CA PRO A 160 -2.93 12.93 -7.66
C PRO A 160 -2.26 13.60 -8.89
N ASP A 161 -0.95 13.85 -8.84
CA ASP A 161 -0.22 14.50 -9.93
C ASP A 161 0.08 13.58 -11.14
N SER A 162 -0.39 12.33 -11.14
CA SER A 162 -0.17 11.40 -12.26
C SER A 162 -1.05 11.66 -13.49
N GLY A 163 -1.95 12.66 -13.43
CA GLY A 163 -2.74 13.13 -14.59
C GLY A 163 -3.72 12.10 -15.17
N LYS A 164 -3.80 10.91 -14.59
CA LYS A 164 -4.74 9.84 -14.96
C LYS A 164 -5.44 9.41 -13.70
N TYR A 165 -6.70 9.79 -13.49
CA TYR A 165 -7.76 8.87 -13.08
C TYR A 165 -9.13 9.56 -13.18
N ASN A 166 -9.97 9.01 -14.08
CA ASN A 166 -11.39 8.77 -13.89
C ASN A 166 -11.55 7.37 -13.27
#